data_AF-A0A3M6QY81-F1
#
_entry.id   AF-A0A3M6QY81-F1
#
_cell.length_a   1.000
_cell.length_b   1.000
_cell.length_c   1.000
_cell.angle_alpha   90.00
_cell.angle_beta   90.00
_cell.angle_gamma   90.00
#
_symmetry.space_group_name_H-M   'P 1'
#
loop_
_entity.id
_entity.type
_entity.pdbx_description
1 polymer ?
#
loop_
_entity_poly.entity_id
_entity_poly.type
_entity_poly.pdbx_seq_one_letter_code
_entity_poly.pdbx_strand_id
1 'polypeptide(L)'
;MDKCGWRESISTSNIKAKYASDFQSDRFTSKFSNPQPKNRGHHLQRAHGDKMKSLIIESISFGADDLSEFHPEINDNFFVSFDVIISTKDGHMSSFYQATFCTVNWLTSELKNINSLFLSRVIVVDFFDAELIKDEIKSIVNKINSYELSTKESFRSLSKFLTWEFDDLI
;
A
#
# COMPACT_ATOMS: atom_id res chain seq x y z
N MET A 1 16.70 23.11 -29.96
CA MET A 1 15.27 23.17 -29.58
C MET A 1 14.75 21.75 -29.61
N ASP A 2 14.94 21.08 -28.48
CA ASP A 2 14.67 19.67 -28.27
C ASP A 2 13.18 19.43 -28.05
N LYS A 3 12.61 18.44 -28.74
CA LYS A 3 11.34 17.83 -28.37
C LYS A 3 11.62 16.39 -27.98
N CYS A 4 11.73 16.15 -26.68
CA CYS A 4 11.80 14.82 -26.09
C CYS A 4 10.54 14.03 -26.46
N GLY A 5 10.72 13.01 -27.30
CA GLY A 5 9.74 11.96 -27.52
C GLY A 5 9.93 10.86 -26.49
N TRP A 6 9.10 10.87 -25.45
CA TRP A 6 8.92 9.69 -24.61
C TRP A 6 7.87 8.80 -25.29
N ARG A 7 8.35 7.77 -26.00
CA ARG A 7 7.57 6.56 -26.27
C ARG A 7 7.79 5.64 -25.08
N GLU A 8 6.81 5.53 -24.20
CA GLU A 8 6.71 4.37 -23.33
C GLU A 8 5.90 3.29 -24.05
N SER A 9 6.59 2.19 -24.33
CA SER A 9 6.05 0.92 -24.74
C SER A 9 4.97 0.47 -23.75
N ILE A 10 3.74 0.35 -24.23
CA ILE A 10 2.62 -0.25 -23.51
C ILE A 10 2.91 -1.74 -23.35
N SER A 11 3.34 -2.13 -22.16
CA SER A 11 3.24 -3.52 -21.69
C SER A 11 1.84 -3.70 -21.12
N THR A 12 1.07 -4.62 -21.69
CA THR A 12 -0.25 -5.04 -21.24
C THR A 12 -0.13 -5.79 -19.91
N SER A 13 -0.43 -5.14 -18.80
CA SER A 13 -0.71 -5.79 -17.51
C SER A 13 -1.94 -5.11 -16.90
N ASN A 14 -2.99 -5.90 -16.69
CA ASN A 14 -4.39 -5.50 -16.44
C ASN A 14 -4.67 -4.84 -15.07
N ILE A 15 -3.73 -4.11 -14.48
CA ILE A 15 -3.97 -3.44 -13.19
C ILE A 15 -3.35 -2.03 -13.24
N LYS A 16 -4.21 -1.01 -13.16
CA LYS A 16 -3.79 0.31 -12.68
C LYS A 16 -4.21 0.38 -11.21
N ALA A 17 -3.38 -0.17 -10.32
CA ALA A 17 -3.55 0.07 -8.89
C ALA A 17 -3.47 1.59 -8.69
N LYS A 18 -4.61 2.19 -8.39
CA LYS A 18 -4.73 3.62 -8.08
C LYS A 18 -5.27 3.70 -6.67
N TYR A 19 -4.57 4.39 -5.80
CA TYR A 19 -5.10 4.67 -4.47
C TYR A 19 -6.27 5.65 -4.60
N ALA A 20 -7.32 5.48 -3.81
CA ALA A 20 -8.45 6.42 -3.82
C ALA A 20 -8.01 7.88 -3.53
N SER A 21 -6.92 8.06 -2.78
CA SER A 21 -6.28 9.38 -2.58
C SER A 21 -5.74 10.01 -3.87
N ASP A 22 -5.27 9.20 -4.82
CA ASP A 22 -4.67 9.71 -6.06
C ASP A 22 -5.75 10.29 -6.99
N PHE A 23 -6.99 9.82 -6.90
CA PHE A 23 -8.14 10.37 -7.61
C PHE A 23 -8.52 11.79 -7.13
N GLN A 24 -8.06 12.22 -5.95
CA GLN A 24 -8.33 13.56 -5.42
C GLN A 24 -7.21 14.57 -5.68
N SER A 25 -6.07 14.16 -6.26
CA SER A 25 -4.82 14.94 -6.20
C SER A 25 -4.51 15.88 -7.38
N ASP A 26 -5.40 16.06 -8.37
CA ASP A 26 -5.19 16.93 -9.55
C ASP A 26 -5.14 18.46 -9.25
N ARG A 27 -4.89 18.89 -8.00
CA ARG A 27 -4.89 20.32 -7.63
C ARG A 27 -3.72 20.86 -6.80
N PHE A 28 -2.63 20.13 -6.58
CA PHE A 28 -1.48 20.71 -5.88
C PHE A 28 -0.11 20.29 -6.46
N THR A 29 0.24 20.87 -7.61
CA THR A 29 1.64 20.96 -8.03
C THR A 29 2.07 22.43 -8.08
N SER A 30 2.73 22.90 -7.03
CA SER A 30 3.53 24.11 -7.11
C SER A 30 4.48 24.21 -5.92
N LYS A 31 5.78 24.12 -6.25
CA LYS A 31 6.95 24.59 -5.50
C LYS A 31 7.43 23.69 -4.36
N PHE A 32 8.50 22.94 -4.63
CA PHE A 32 9.70 23.03 -3.79
C PHE A 32 10.94 22.89 -4.67
N SER A 33 11.68 24.00 -4.75
CA SER A 33 12.99 24.15 -5.36
C SER A 33 14.08 23.53 -4.49
N ASN A 34 15.01 22.82 -5.13
CA ASN A 34 16.25 22.29 -4.56
C ASN A 34 17.06 23.31 -3.73
N PRO A 35 17.70 22.86 -2.64
CA PRO A 35 19.02 23.35 -2.28
C PRO A 35 20.08 22.23 -2.32
N GLN A 36 21.24 22.57 -2.88
CA GLN A 36 22.46 21.74 -2.94
C GLN A 36 23.03 21.38 -1.55
N PRO A 37 23.84 20.30 -1.44
CA PRO A 37 24.30 19.77 -0.16
C PRO A 37 25.48 20.57 0.40
N LYS A 38 25.40 20.95 1.68
CA LYS A 38 26.54 21.43 2.46
C LYS A 38 27.18 20.26 3.22
N ASN A 39 28.41 19.93 2.83
CA ASN A 39 29.32 19.05 3.57
C ASN A 39 29.57 19.61 4.99
N ARG A 40 29.19 18.85 6.03
CA ARG A 40 29.83 18.90 7.35
C ARG A 40 29.91 17.49 7.92
N GLY A 41 31.14 17.00 8.03
CA GLY A 41 31.45 15.79 8.76
C GLY A 41 31.16 15.97 10.24
N HIS A 42 30.28 15.13 10.77
CA HIS A 42 30.23 14.80 12.17
C HIS A 42 30.25 13.28 12.29
N HIS A 43 31.26 12.80 12.98
CA HIS A 43 31.49 11.41 13.35
C HIS A 43 30.41 11.02 14.38
N LEU A 44 29.22 10.68 13.90
CA LEU A 44 28.23 9.95 14.68
C LEU A 44 28.56 8.48 14.53
N GLN A 45 29.01 7.87 15.63
CA GLN A 45 28.99 6.42 15.78
C GLN A 45 27.59 5.96 15.37
N ARG A 46 27.51 5.25 14.24
CA ARG A 46 26.27 4.55 13.88
C ARG A 46 26.08 3.53 14.99
N ALA A 47 25.12 3.80 15.87
CA ALA A 47 24.46 2.77 16.67
C ALA A 47 24.28 1.56 15.75
N HIS A 48 24.59 0.34 16.23
CA HIS A 48 24.32 -0.89 15.48
C HIS A 48 22.91 -0.82 14.93
N GLY A 49 22.82 -0.36 13.68
CA GLY A 49 21.56 -0.03 13.05
C GLY A 49 20.93 -1.35 12.80
N ASP A 50 19.79 -1.58 13.43
CA ASP A 50 19.04 -2.81 13.33
C ASP A 50 18.86 -3.11 11.85
N LYS A 51 19.68 -4.03 11.34
CA LYS A 51 19.82 -4.26 9.91
C LYS A 51 18.47 -4.77 9.43
N MET A 52 18.01 -4.25 8.30
CA MET A 52 16.73 -4.64 7.73
C MET A 52 16.57 -6.16 7.74
N LYS A 53 15.54 -6.63 8.42
CA LYS A 53 15.10 -8.01 8.32
C LYS A 53 14.06 -8.07 7.20
N SER A 54 14.23 -8.99 6.26
CA SER A 54 13.26 -9.23 5.20
C SER A 54 11.89 -9.49 5.82
N LEU A 55 10.85 -8.85 5.29
CA LEU A 55 9.47 -9.07 5.70
C LEU A 55 8.83 -10.19 4.86
N ILE A 56 7.90 -10.92 5.47
CA ILE A 56 7.08 -11.95 4.85
C ILE A 56 5.62 -11.78 5.28
N ILE A 57 4.70 -12.19 4.41
CA ILE A 57 3.27 -12.30 4.77
C ILE A 57 3.08 -13.64 5.45
N GLU A 58 2.60 -13.64 6.69
CA GLU A 58 2.27 -14.86 7.43
C GLU A 58 0.87 -15.35 7.09
N SER A 59 -0.10 -14.44 7.05
CA SER A 59 -1.49 -14.77 6.73
C SER A 59 -2.23 -13.61 6.08
N ILE A 60 -3.25 -13.95 5.30
CA ILE A 60 -4.27 -13.03 4.79
C ILE A 60 -5.63 -13.71 5.04
N SER A 61 -6.47 -13.11 5.87
CA SER A 61 -7.74 -13.72 6.31
C SER A 61 -8.89 -12.73 6.31
N PHE A 62 -10.11 -13.25 6.30
CA PHE A 62 -11.34 -12.50 6.52
C PHE A 62 -12.08 -13.09 7.72
N GLY A 63 -11.91 -12.50 8.91
CA GLY A 63 -12.40 -13.11 10.14
C GLY A 63 -11.71 -14.45 10.41
N ALA A 64 -12.47 -15.54 10.44
CA ALA A 64 -11.92 -16.89 10.65
C ALA A 64 -11.51 -17.60 9.36
N ASP A 65 -11.88 -17.06 8.20
CA ASP A 65 -11.74 -17.71 6.90
C ASP A 65 -10.46 -17.25 6.17
N ASP A 66 -9.88 -18.13 5.36
CA ASP A 66 -8.81 -17.74 4.43
C ASP A 66 -9.37 -16.87 3.30
N LEU A 67 -8.54 -15.96 2.77
CA LEU A 67 -8.90 -15.14 1.62
C LEU A 67 -9.44 -15.95 0.42
N SER A 68 -8.93 -17.17 0.19
CA SER A 68 -9.40 -18.04 -0.89
C SER A 68 -10.80 -18.60 -0.70
N GLU A 69 -11.34 -18.55 0.52
CA GLU A 69 -12.67 -19.03 0.84
C GLU A 69 -13.71 -17.90 0.75
N PHE A 70 -13.27 -16.66 0.93
CA PHE A 70 -14.13 -15.48 0.82
C PHE A 70 -14.56 -15.23 -0.63
N HIS A 71 -15.87 -15.02 -0.81
CA HIS A 71 -16.45 -14.57 -2.08
C HIS A 71 -17.52 -13.52 -1.77
N PRO A 72 -17.44 -12.31 -2.35
CA PRO A 72 -18.49 -11.32 -2.18
C PRO A 72 -19.75 -11.76 -2.91
N GLU A 73 -20.92 -11.29 -2.44
CA GLU A 73 -22.21 -11.57 -3.10
C GLU A 73 -22.25 -11.03 -4.53
N ILE A 74 -21.61 -9.88 -4.77
CA ILE A 74 -21.51 -9.24 -6.08
C ILE A 74 -20.04 -8.96 -6.39
N ASN A 75 -19.46 -9.74 -7.31
CA ASN A 75 -18.03 -9.71 -7.64
C ASN A 75 -17.52 -8.35 -8.17
N ASP A 76 -18.35 -7.60 -8.89
CA ASP A 76 -17.99 -6.30 -9.47
C ASP A 76 -18.55 -5.12 -8.66
N ASN A 77 -19.06 -5.36 -7.45
CA ASN A 77 -19.61 -4.33 -6.57
C ASN A 77 -19.40 -4.67 -5.08
N PHE A 78 -18.15 -4.62 -4.62
CA PHE A 78 -17.81 -4.88 -3.23
C PHE A 78 -16.88 -3.83 -2.60
N PHE A 79 -16.87 -3.85 -1.26
CA PHE A 79 -15.89 -3.22 -0.37
C PHE A 79 -15.60 -4.19 0.77
N VAL A 80 -14.33 -4.55 0.98
CA VAL A 80 -13.93 -5.57 1.94
C VAL A 80 -12.56 -5.22 2.53
N SER A 81 -12.35 -5.53 3.81
CA SER A 81 -11.05 -5.44 4.47
C SER A 81 -10.58 -6.83 4.87
N PHE A 82 -9.34 -7.16 4.53
CA PHE A 82 -8.68 -8.39 4.95
C PHE A 82 -7.65 -8.11 6.03
N ASP A 83 -7.59 -9.02 6.99
CA ASP A 83 -6.58 -9.03 8.04
C ASP A 83 -5.28 -9.59 7.45
N VAL A 84 -4.19 -8.86 7.60
CA VAL A 84 -2.88 -9.20 7.05
C VAL A 84 -1.85 -9.19 8.17
N ILE A 85 -1.25 -10.34 8.46
CA ILE A 85 -0.14 -10.45 9.40
C ILE A 85 1.15 -10.45 8.62
N ILE A 86 2.02 -9.49 8.92
CA ILE A 86 3.35 -9.35 8.30
C ILE A 86 4.40 -9.48 9.38
N SER A 87 5.42 -10.28 9.12
CA SER A 87 6.49 -10.54 10.08
C SER A 87 7.86 -10.46 9.45
N THR A 88 8.88 -10.33 10.29
CA THR A 88 10.26 -10.54 9.87
C THR A 88 10.47 -12.02 9.56
N LYS A 89 11.30 -12.33 8.56
CA LYS A 89 11.58 -13.70 8.11
C LYS A 89 12.17 -14.60 9.21
N ASP A 90 12.78 -14.01 10.23
CA ASP A 90 13.30 -14.71 11.41
C ASP A 90 12.26 -14.87 12.54
N GLY A 91 11.03 -14.38 12.35
CA GLY A 91 9.92 -14.53 13.29
C GLY A 91 10.02 -13.68 14.56
N HIS A 92 10.98 -12.76 14.65
CA HIS A 92 11.21 -11.98 15.87
C HIS A 92 10.28 -10.77 16.03
N MET A 93 9.69 -10.27 14.94
CA MET A 93 8.76 -9.15 14.96
C MET A 93 7.61 -9.40 14.00
N SER A 94 6.38 -9.12 14.45
CA SER A 94 5.17 -9.19 13.65
C SER A 94 4.32 -7.94 13.83
N SER A 95 3.49 -7.64 12.85
CA SER A 95 2.48 -6.59 12.97
C SER A 95 1.23 -6.93 12.16
N PHE A 96 0.10 -6.48 12.68
CA PHE A 96 -1.22 -6.67 12.08
C PHE A 96 -1.61 -5.44 11.27
N TYR A 97 -2.13 -5.66 10.08
CA TYR A 97 -2.66 -4.64 9.20
C TYR A 97 -4.01 -5.06 8.63
N GLN A 98 -4.79 -4.08 8.18
CA GLN A 98 -5.94 -4.29 7.33
C GLN A 98 -5.65 -3.81 5.91
N ALA A 99 -5.91 -4.67 4.94
CA ALA A 99 -5.85 -4.36 3.52
C ALA A 99 -7.27 -4.20 2.99
N THR A 100 -7.66 -2.97 2.65
CA THR A 100 -9.01 -2.66 2.18
C THR A 100 -9.06 -2.59 0.66
N PHE A 101 -9.99 -3.33 0.08
CA PHE A 101 -10.23 -3.40 -1.36
C PHE A 101 -11.66 -2.98 -1.68
N CYS A 102 -11.83 -2.27 -2.79
CA CYS A 102 -13.16 -2.00 -3.32
C CYS A 102 -13.18 -1.99 -4.84
N THR A 103 -14.39 -2.07 -5.38
CA THR A 103 -14.63 -1.90 -6.82
C THR A 103 -14.95 -0.46 -7.17
N VAL A 104 -14.68 -0.10 -8.43
CA VAL A 104 -15.08 1.21 -8.97
C VAL A 104 -16.60 1.42 -8.87
N ASN A 105 -17.39 0.37 -9.09
CA ASN A 105 -18.86 0.43 -8.99
C ASN A 105 -19.29 0.76 -7.55
N TRP A 106 -18.72 0.06 -6.57
CA TRP A 106 -19.01 0.31 -5.16
C TRP A 106 -18.65 1.74 -4.77
N LEU A 107 -17.43 2.17 -5.14
CA LEU A 107 -16.96 3.53 -4.88
C LEU A 107 -17.88 4.58 -5.51
N THR A 108 -18.36 4.33 -6.72
CA THR A 108 -19.27 5.25 -7.43
C THR A 108 -20.65 5.30 -6.79
N SER A 109 -21.18 4.19 -6.27
CA SER A 109 -22.42 4.22 -5.50
C SER A 109 -22.24 4.97 -4.19
N GLU A 110 -21.10 4.79 -3.51
CA GLU A 110 -20.88 5.43 -2.22
C GLU A 110 -20.68 6.93 -2.33
N LEU A 111 -19.95 7.39 -3.36
CA LEU A 111 -19.79 8.81 -3.71
C LEU A 111 -21.13 9.53 -3.95
N LYS A 112 -22.15 8.81 -4.42
CA LYS A 112 -23.49 9.38 -4.63
C LYS A 112 -24.29 9.47 -3.34
N ASN A 113 -23.99 8.61 -2.37
CA ASN A 113 -24.79 8.41 -1.17
C ASN A 113 -24.21 9.10 0.07
N ILE A 114 -22.90 9.39 0.12
CA ILE A 114 -22.24 9.97 1.29
C ILE A 114 -21.41 11.20 0.91
N ASN A 115 -21.58 12.29 1.68
CA ASN A 115 -20.83 13.56 1.52
C ASN A 115 -19.38 13.52 2.02
N SER A 116 -18.93 12.42 2.60
CA SER A 116 -17.59 12.27 3.18
C SER A 116 -17.14 10.83 3.04
N LEU A 117 -16.03 10.65 2.32
CA LEU A 117 -15.41 9.36 2.12
C LEU A 117 -14.12 9.31 2.93
N PHE A 118 -14.13 8.49 3.98
CA PHE A 118 -12.92 8.10 4.70
C PHE A 118 -12.26 6.94 3.94
N LEU A 119 -11.74 7.23 2.75
CA LEU A 119 -11.09 6.25 1.86
C LEU A 119 -9.56 6.31 1.94
N SER A 120 -9.02 6.49 3.15
CA SER A 120 -7.58 6.37 3.30
C SER A 120 -7.18 4.92 3.04
N ARG A 121 -6.21 4.73 2.12
CA ARG A 121 -5.52 3.44 1.93
C ARG A 121 -6.41 2.30 1.40
N VAL A 122 -7.38 2.66 0.56
CA VAL A 122 -8.21 1.70 -0.18
C VAL A 122 -7.61 1.41 -1.55
N ILE A 123 -7.50 0.13 -1.88
CA ILE A 123 -7.04 -0.38 -3.18
C ILE A 123 -8.26 -0.63 -4.06
N VAL A 124 -8.28 -0.02 -5.24
CA VAL A 124 -9.39 -0.17 -6.19
C VAL A 124 -9.08 -1.24 -7.21
N VAL A 125 -10.00 -2.19 -7.39
CA VAL A 125 -9.94 -3.29 -8.37
C VAL A 125 -11.20 -3.31 -9.24
N ASP A 126 -11.15 -3.96 -10.39
CA ASP A 126 -12.32 -4.02 -11.29
C ASP A 126 -13.33 -5.09 -10.85
N PHE A 127 -12.86 -6.21 -10.32
CA PHE A 127 -13.66 -7.35 -9.84
C PHE A 127 -12.92 -8.09 -8.72
N PHE A 128 -13.65 -8.92 -7.99
CA PHE A 128 -13.06 -9.76 -6.95
C PHE A 128 -12.27 -10.90 -7.57
N ASP A 129 -10.99 -10.98 -7.22
CA ASP A 129 -10.09 -12.07 -7.56
C ASP A 129 -9.11 -12.25 -6.41
N ALA A 130 -9.27 -13.36 -5.68
CA ALA A 130 -8.48 -13.65 -4.49
C ALA A 130 -6.96 -13.72 -4.79
N GLU A 131 -6.56 -14.30 -5.93
CA GLU A 131 -5.15 -14.44 -6.28
C GLU A 131 -4.54 -13.08 -6.66
N LEU A 132 -5.28 -12.25 -7.42
CA LEU A 132 -4.83 -10.88 -7.70
C LEU A 132 -4.68 -10.04 -6.43
N ILE A 133 -5.61 -10.18 -5.48
CA ILE A 133 -5.54 -9.50 -4.18
C ILE A 133 -4.30 -9.94 -3.40
N LYS A 134 -4.03 -11.25 -3.34
CA LYS A 134 -2.81 -11.78 -2.70
C LYS A 134 -1.56 -11.21 -3.37
N ASP A 135 -1.53 -11.18 -4.69
CA ASP A 135 -0.37 -10.72 -5.44
C ASP A 135 -0.13 -9.21 -5.26
N GLU A 136 -1.18 -8.41 -5.14
CA GLU A 136 -1.05 -6.99 -4.84
C GLU A 136 -0.48 -6.76 -3.43
N ILE A 137 -0.95 -7.49 -2.41
CA ILE A 137 -0.39 -7.41 -1.05
C ILE A 137 1.08 -7.86 -1.04
N LYS A 138 1.42 -8.95 -1.74
CA LYS A 138 2.81 -9.40 -1.93
C LYS A 138 3.65 -8.32 -2.62
N SER A 139 3.13 -7.66 -3.64
CA SER A 139 3.80 -6.58 -4.36
C SER A 139 4.14 -5.41 -3.43
N ILE A 140 3.22 -5.01 -2.55
CA ILE A 140 3.46 -3.99 -1.53
C ILE A 140 4.60 -4.41 -0.59
N VAL A 141 4.57 -5.62 -0.05
CA VAL A 141 5.62 -6.12 0.85
C VAL A 141 6.97 -6.22 0.14
N ASN A 142 6.98 -6.70 -1.10
CA ASN A 142 8.21 -6.78 -1.92
C ASN A 142 8.79 -5.39 -2.21
N LYS A 143 7.94 -4.41 -2.48
CA LYS A 143 8.36 -3.01 -2.64
C LYS A 143 9.00 -2.48 -1.36
N ILE A 144 8.41 -2.73 -0.19
CA ILE A 144 9.02 -2.35 1.09
C ILE A 144 10.37 -3.06 1.29
N ASN A 145 10.44 -4.36 1.00
CA ASN A 145 11.66 -5.16 1.08
C ASN A 145 12.79 -4.66 0.17
N SER A 146 12.46 -3.93 -0.90
CA SER A 146 13.46 -3.34 -1.81
C SER A 146 14.14 -2.08 -1.28
N TYR A 147 13.59 -1.46 -0.23
CA TYR A 147 14.15 -0.24 0.35
C TYR A 147 15.17 -0.55 1.45
N GLU A 148 16.27 0.21 1.51
CA GLU A 148 17.25 0.13 2.61
C GLU A 148 16.74 0.83 3.88
N LEU A 149 15.73 0.24 4.53
CA LEU A 149 15.10 0.77 5.75
C LEU A 149 15.46 -0.08 6.97
N SER A 150 15.40 0.49 8.18
CA SER A 150 15.37 -0.35 9.38
C SER A 150 14.08 -1.17 9.44
N THR A 151 14.06 -2.25 10.23
CA THR A 151 12.87 -3.09 10.43
C THR A 151 11.67 -2.26 10.90
N LYS A 152 11.89 -1.34 11.85
CA LYS A 152 10.83 -0.45 12.37
C LYS A 152 10.30 0.52 11.29
N GLU A 153 11.19 1.08 10.47
CA GLU A 153 10.79 1.96 9.37
C GLU A 153 10.06 1.19 8.27
N SER A 154 10.36 -0.09 8.09
CA SER A 154 9.68 -0.96 7.13
C SER A 154 8.23 -1.19 7.54
N PHE A 155 7.98 -1.56 8.81
CA PHE A 155 6.62 -1.67 9.36
C PHE A 155 5.86 -0.32 9.30
N ARG A 156 6.51 0.79 9.66
CA ARG A 156 5.89 2.11 9.53
C ARG A 156 5.57 2.47 8.06
N SER A 157 6.37 2.01 7.12
CA SER A 157 6.15 2.28 5.70
C SER A 157 4.99 1.47 5.11
N LEU A 158 4.71 0.27 5.65
CA LEU A 158 3.52 -0.51 5.29
C LEU A 158 2.23 0.25 5.62
N SER A 159 2.21 1.05 6.69
CA SER A 159 1.08 1.94 7.02
C SER A 159 0.80 3.00 5.95
N LYS A 160 1.62 3.19 4.92
CA LYS A 160 1.25 4.08 3.80
C LYS A 160 0.24 3.42 2.85
N PHE A 161 0.18 2.09 2.88
CA PHE A 161 -0.58 1.27 1.95
C PHE A 161 -1.69 0.49 2.63
N LEU A 162 -1.45 0.08 3.87
CA LEU A 162 -2.36 -0.71 4.69
C LEU A 162 -2.78 0.10 5.92
N THR A 163 -3.94 -0.20 6.47
CA THR A 163 -4.40 0.41 7.73
C THR A 163 -3.80 -0.37 8.89
N TRP A 164 -3.08 0.28 9.79
CA TRP A 164 -2.52 -0.38 10.95
C TRP A 164 -3.57 -0.43 12.07
N GLU A 165 -3.61 -1.50 12.87
CA GLU A 165 -4.53 -1.66 14.04
C GLU A 165 -4.53 -0.45 14.99
N PHE A 166 -3.44 0.31 15.04
CA PHE A 166 -3.29 1.48 15.91
C PHE A 166 -3.23 2.81 15.16
N ASP A 167 -3.61 2.86 13.87
CA ASP A 167 -3.81 4.15 13.17
C ASP A 167 -5.06 4.89 13.66
N ASP A 168 -5.91 4.25 14.46
CA ASP A 168 -6.99 4.91 15.21
C ASP A 168 -6.45 5.49 16.51
N LEU A 169 -5.92 6.72 16.48
CA LEU A 169 -5.84 7.69 17.61
C LEU A 169 -5.05 8.96 17.25
N ILE A 170 -5.33 9.64 16.12
CA ILE A 170 -5.09 11.09 15.97
C ILE A 170 -6.22 11.73 15.15
#